data_AF-A0A4Q0ST65-F1
#
_entry.id   AF-A0A4Q0ST65-F1
#
_cell.length_a   1.000
_cell.length_b   1.000
_cell.length_c   1.000
_cell.angle_alpha   90.00
_cell.angle_beta   90.00
_cell.angle_gamma   90.00
#
_symmetry.space_group_name_H-M   'P 1'
#
loop_
_entity.id
_entity.type
_entity.pdbx_description
1 polymer ?
#
loop_
_entity_poly.entity_id
_entity_poly.type
_entity_poly.pdbx_seq_one_letter_code
_entity_poly.pdbx_strand_id
1 'polypeptide(L)'
;MTRYAEAYRFYRYGRTMDFGPSLNRLVQPLNDTLDYTGIKTNHRKYVLLFFLREVAERKRSFWGWPTEEWIDSIERRRMDRQHIVAIAYLLFDFADLHRLKCDHVVYGCLARKVLGHDYMKIVSDRVFALLLEWGYLKHGMSARIMRTVFETLLFIRSPHLDQLTLEHLKKVIARKPPRIGSYSIVAFSRVLASMGTVPEALEIHRSVPDKKSSAALTLGVPPEWARLCRLWFDRSTYARSSRTQSFYFLLNVDRWLGHVDPTVLSPGDWTRDLAAELISVVCQWHGGDWGSIDPVHLRSRGKILAPSTRASRTFTLRIFFRDLQEWDLIPRRFDPMRHLNIPKSLAALIGRNPRVIADDLWGQSRLGWPQPRSRRSSPSWPGPSRELSTQQLSHRVVQGARDDLALR
;
A
#
# COMPACT_ATOMS: atom_id res chain seq x y z
N MET A 1 8.46 -36.64 45.41
CA MET A 1 7.60 -36.28 44.26
C MET A 1 6.11 -36.58 44.53
N THR A 2 5.62 -36.42 45.78
CA THR A 2 4.30 -36.94 46.17
C THR A 2 3.56 -35.98 47.10
N ARG A 3 3.58 -34.68 46.77
CA ARG A 3 2.79 -33.63 47.45
C ARG A 3 2.09 -32.65 46.49
N TYR A 4 2.22 -32.85 45.18
CA TYR A 4 1.59 -31.98 44.16
C TYR A 4 0.33 -32.57 43.53
N ALA A 5 -0.09 -33.80 43.91
CA ALA A 5 -1.16 -34.51 43.22
C ALA A 5 -2.59 -34.14 43.70
N GLU A 6 -2.73 -33.50 44.88
CA GLU A 6 -4.05 -33.22 45.46
C GLU A 6 -4.70 -31.92 44.95
N ALA A 7 -3.97 -31.04 44.27
CA ALA A 7 -4.49 -29.79 43.69
C ALA A 7 -5.31 -29.98 42.39
N TYR A 8 -5.57 -31.23 41.98
CA TYR A 8 -6.11 -31.57 40.66
C TYR A 8 -7.51 -32.19 40.70
N ARG A 9 -8.44 -31.65 41.48
CA ARG A 9 -9.86 -32.03 41.38
C ARG A 9 -10.57 -31.20 40.30
N PHE A 10 -10.85 -31.84 39.16
CA PHE A 10 -11.53 -31.23 38.03
C PHE A 10 -13.05 -31.50 38.07
N TYR A 11 -13.88 -30.46 38.18
CA TYR A 11 -15.33 -30.58 38.00
C TYR A 11 -15.78 -30.32 36.55
N ARG A 12 -16.87 -30.99 36.19
CA ARG A 12 -17.44 -31.12 34.85
C ARG A 12 -18.29 -29.91 34.47
N TYR A 13 -17.72 -28.69 34.42
CA TYR A 13 -18.15 -27.52 33.63
C TYR A 13 -17.10 -26.38 33.75
N GLY A 14 -15.83 -26.68 33.43
CA GLY A 14 -14.83 -25.63 33.13
C GLY A 14 -13.70 -25.41 34.15
N ARG A 15 -13.01 -26.49 34.56
CA ARG A 15 -11.62 -26.53 35.07
C ARG A 15 -10.98 -25.18 35.48
N THR A 16 -11.32 -24.66 36.65
CA THR A 16 -10.44 -23.76 37.40
C THR A 16 -9.30 -24.59 37.98
N MET A 17 -8.06 -24.09 37.89
CA MET A 17 -6.97 -24.66 38.69
C MET A 17 -7.17 -24.22 40.13
N ASP A 18 -7.17 -25.16 41.07
CA ASP A 18 -7.20 -24.83 42.49
C ASP A 18 -5.78 -24.47 42.95
N PHE A 19 -5.57 -23.19 43.21
CA PHE A 19 -4.29 -22.66 43.68
C PHE A 19 -4.26 -22.48 45.20
N GLY A 20 -5.30 -22.90 45.92
CA GLY A 20 -5.51 -22.58 47.33
C GLY A 20 -5.91 -21.12 47.57
N PRO A 21 -6.37 -20.78 48.79
CA PRO A 21 -7.02 -19.50 49.08
C PRO A 21 -6.13 -18.28 48.85
N SER A 22 -4.83 -18.36 49.15
CA SER A 22 -3.89 -17.24 49.03
C SER A 22 -3.63 -16.82 47.58
N LEU A 23 -3.49 -17.78 46.68
CA LEU A 23 -3.28 -17.52 45.25
C LEU A 23 -4.60 -17.29 44.51
N ASN A 24 -5.71 -17.83 45.02
CA ASN A 24 -7.02 -17.64 44.39
C ASN A 24 -7.39 -16.15 44.30
N ARG A 25 -7.09 -15.34 45.33
CA ARG A 25 -7.31 -13.89 45.29
C ARG A 25 -6.57 -13.20 44.14
N LEU A 26 -5.40 -13.70 43.77
CA LEU A 26 -4.57 -13.16 42.70
C LEU A 26 -5.02 -13.67 41.33
N VAL A 27 -5.52 -14.90 41.24
CA VAL A 27 -5.90 -15.53 39.98
C VAL A 27 -7.36 -15.26 39.59
N GLN A 28 -8.25 -15.01 40.54
CA GLN A 28 -9.68 -14.80 40.29
C GLN A 28 -9.96 -13.70 39.24
N PRO A 29 -9.37 -12.49 39.32
CA PRO A 29 -9.63 -11.45 38.32
C PRO A 29 -9.18 -11.83 36.91
N LEU A 30 -8.10 -12.63 36.82
CA LEU A 30 -7.62 -13.17 35.55
C LEU A 30 -8.63 -14.17 34.99
N ASN A 31 -9.17 -15.06 35.82
CA ASN A 31 -10.21 -16.01 35.41
C ASN A 31 -11.46 -15.27 34.92
N ASP A 32 -11.96 -14.29 35.68
CA ASP A 32 -13.16 -13.53 35.32
C ASP A 32 -13.00 -12.86 33.95
N THR A 33 -11.81 -12.31 33.68
CA THR A 33 -11.49 -11.72 32.37
C THR A 33 -11.40 -12.76 31.25
N LEU A 34 -10.86 -13.94 31.56
CA LEU A 34 -10.76 -15.04 30.61
C LEU A 34 -12.13 -15.64 30.27
N ASP A 35 -13.03 -15.70 31.26
CA ASP A 35 -14.43 -16.08 31.10
C ASP A 35 -15.15 -15.06 30.21
N TYR A 36 -15.02 -13.76 30.52
CA TYR A 36 -15.58 -12.68 29.72
C TYR A 36 -15.10 -12.72 28.25
N THR A 37 -13.82 -12.94 28.01
CA THR A 37 -13.24 -12.95 26.65
C THR A 37 -13.41 -14.28 25.89
N GLY A 38 -14.12 -15.24 26.49
CA GLY A 38 -14.43 -16.55 25.89
C GLY A 38 -13.20 -17.39 25.56
N ILE A 39 -12.25 -17.54 26.50
CA ILE A 39 -11.08 -18.40 26.27
C ILE A 39 -11.47 -19.87 26.12
N LYS A 40 -10.85 -20.58 25.17
CA LYS A 40 -10.95 -22.04 25.12
C LYS A 40 -10.18 -22.65 26.32
N THR A 41 -10.76 -23.64 26.97
CA THR A 41 -10.24 -24.26 28.20
C THR A 41 -8.77 -24.66 28.15
N ASN A 42 -8.27 -25.12 26.99
CA ASN A 42 -6.88 -25.53 26.82
C ASN A 42 -5.87 -24.38 26.90
N HIS A 43 -6.25 -23.14 26.54
CA HIS A 43 -5.38 -21.96 26.60
C HIS A 43 -5.37 -21.31 27.99
N ARG A 44 -6.44 -21.47 28.78
CA ARG A 44 -6.57 -20.90 30.13
C ARG A 44 -5.37 -21.23 31.00
N LYS A 45 -4.98 -22.51 31.06
CA LYS A 45 -3.85 -22.96 31.88
C LYS A 45 -2.53 -22.27 31.51
N TYR A 46 -2.28 -22.06 30.22
CA TYR A 46 -1.03 -21.46 29.75
C TYR A 46 -0.96 -19.96 30.03
N VAL A 47 -2.09 -19.26 30.01
CA VAL A 47 -2.20 -17.85 30.39
C VAL A 47 -1.99 -17.69 31.91
N LEU A 48 -2.66 -18.50 32.72
CA LEU A 48 -2.54 -18.42 34.18
C LEU A 48 -1.13 -18.77 34.67
N LEU A 49 -0.54 -19.86 34.16
CA LEU A 49 0.84 -20.24 34.49
C LEU A 49 1.86 -19.17 34.04
N PHE A 50 1.58 -18.48 32.94
CA PHE A 50 2.41 -17.37 32.50
C PHE A 50 2.42 -16.22 33.51
N PHE A 51 1.24 -15.77 33.97
CA PHE A 51 1.17 -14.71 34.97
C PHE A 51 1.83 -15.10 36.29
N LEU A 52 1.60 -16.33 36.77
CA LEU A 52 2.23 -16.81 38.00
C LEU A 52 3.76 -16.89 37.87
N ARG A 53 4.26 -17.32 36.72
CA ARG A 53 5.69 -17.37 36.44
C ARG A 53 6.32 -15.98 36.39
N GLU A 54 5.71 -15.04 35.69
CA GLU A 54 6.22 -13.66 35.62
C GLU A 54 6.17 -12.97 37.00
N VAL A 55 5.13 -13.22 37.81
CA VAL A 55 5.07 -12.71 39.20
C VAL A 55 6.20 -13.29 40.05
N ALA A 56 6.49 -14.59 39.90
CA ALA A 56 7.59 -15.24 40.61
C ALA A 56 8.97 -14.74 40.16
N GLU A 57 9.19 -14.59 38.85
CA GLU A 57 10.46 -14.12 38.28
C GLU A 57 10.74 -12.64 38.64
N ARG A 58 9.71 -11.78 38.59
CA ARG A 58 9.83 -10.35 38.89
C ARG A 58 9.71 -10.03 40.39
N LYS A 59 9.33 -11.01 41.21
CA LYS A 59 8.97 -10.84 42.63
C LYS A 59 8.00 -9.67 42.87
N ARG A 60 7.09 -9.43 41.91
CA ARG A 60 6.15 -8.32 41.91
C ARG A 60 4.84 -8.77 41.30
N SER A 61 3.73 -8.42 41.93
CA SER A 61 2.41 -8.70 41.37
C SER A 61 2.20 -7.93 40.06
N PHE A 62 1.41 -8.50 39.17
CA PHE A 62 1.08 -7.88 37.88
C PHE A 62 0.30 -6.55 38.02
N TRP A 63 -0.26 -6.26 39.20
CA TRP A 63 -0.90 -4.98 39.53
C TRP A 63 0.09 -3.80 39.55
N GLY A 64 1.36 -4.07 39.80
CA GLY A 64 2.42 -3.05 39.90
C GLY A 64 3.35 -3.02 38.69
N TRP A 65 2.97 -3.62 37.56
CA TRP A 65 3.82 -3.62 36.36
C TRP A 65 3.65 -2.32 35.57
N PRO A 66 4.74 -1.59 35.25
CA PRO A 66 4.70 -0.46 34.34
C PRO A 66 4.46 -0.90 32.88
N THR A 67 4.14 0.06 32.01
CA THR A 67 3.86 -0.18 30.59
C THR A 67 4.98 -0.94 29.87
N GLU A 68 6.26 -0.63 30.14
CA GLU A 68 7.40 -1.32 29.53
C GLU A 68 7.44 -2.80 29.88
N GLU A 69 7.14 -3.11 31.14
CA GLU A 69 7.10 -4.47 31.64
C GLU A 69 5.96 -5.26 30.98
N TRP A 70 4.78 -4.64 30.82
CA TRP A 70 3.68 -5.22 30.06
C TRP A 70 4.04 -5.50 28.60
N ILE A 71 4.67 -4.54 27.91
CA ILE A 71 5.08 -4.69 26.51
C ILE A 71 6.05 -5.87 26.38
N ASP A 72 7.08 -5.92 27.20
CA ASP A 72 8.08 -7.01 27.20
C ASP A 72 7.43 -8.38 27.48
N SER A 73 6.60 -8.50 28.52
CA SER A 73 5.86 -9.72 28.86
C SER A 73 4.94 -10.20 27.72
N ILE A 74 4.20 -9.28 27.09
CA ILE A 74 3.32 -9.58 25.94
C ILE A 74 4.16 -10.02 24.74
N GLU A 75 5.30 -9.36 24.51
CA GLU A 75 6.14 -9.62 23.34
C GLU A 75 6.91 -10.95 23.37
N ARG A 76 7.20 -11.47 24.56
CA ARG A 76 7.82 -12.80 24.71
C ARG A 76 6.89 -13.95 24.32
N ARG A 77 5.57 -13.74 24.27
CA ARG A 77 4.59 -14.79 23.99
C ARG A 77 4.06 -14.71 22.56
N ARG A 78 3.91 -15.87 21.92
CA ARG A 78 3.34 -16.00 20.56
C ARG A 78 1.90 -16.51 20.56
N MET A 79 1.61 -17.62 21.26
CA MET A 79 0.32 -18.31 21.10
C MET A 79 -0.85 -17.68 21.87
N ASP A 80 -0.67 -17.34 23.14
CA ASP A 80 -1.75 -16.84 24.00
C ASP A 80 -1.77 -15.30 24.11
N ARG A 81 -1.03 -14.61 23.23
CA ARG A 81 -0.80 -13.15 23.31
C ARG A 81 -2.11 -12.36 23.33
N GLN A 82 -3.08 -12.73 22.50
CA GLN A 82 -4.37 -12.03 22.42
C GLN A 82 -5.13 -12.03 23.76
N HIS A 83 -5.03 -13.11 24.53
CA HIS A 83 -5.66 -13.20 25.85
C HIS A 83 -4.91 -12.38 26.89
N ILE A 84 -3.57 -12.39 26.85
CA ILE A 84 -2.74 -11.57 27.73
C ILE A 84 -2.99 -10.07 27.46
N VAL A 85 -3.07 -9.68 26.19
CA VAL A 85 -3.40 -8.29 25.81
C VAL A 85 -4.81 -7.91 26.26
N ALA A 86 -5.79 -8.79 26.13
CA ALA A 86 -7.15 -8.53 26.61
C ALA A 86 -7.20 -8.35 28.13
N ILE A 87 -6.43 -9.14 28.89
CA ILE A 87 -6.27 -8.98 30.33
C ILE A 87 -5.62 -7.63 30.67
N ALA A 88 -4.50 -7.30 29.99
CA ALA A 88 -3.81 -6.02 30.16
C ALA A 88 -4.75 -4.83 29.91
N TYR A 89 -5.55 -4.93 28.85
CA TYR A 89 -6.48 -3.89 28.42
C TYR A 89 -7.65 -3.70 29.40
N LEU A 90 -8.28 -4.80 29.85
CA LEU A 90 -9.48 -4.77 30.69
C LEU A 90 -9.19 -4.49 32.16
N LEU A 91 -8.14 -5.09 32.73
CA LEU A 91 -7.86 -5.00 34.18
C LEU A 91 -6.85 -3.91 34.55
N PHE A 92 -5.93 -3.55 33.65
CA PHE A 92 -4.75 -2.74 33.98
C PHE A 92 -4.64 -1.45 33.15
N ASP A 93 -5.74 -1.05 32.53
CA ASP A 93 -5.83 0.17 31.74
C ASP A 93 -4.77 0.28 30.61
N PHE A 94 -4.24 -0.84 30.11
CA PHE A 94 -3.20 -0.82 29.08
C PHE A 94 -3.72 -0.23 27.75
N ALA A 95 -3.30 0.99 27.42
CA ALA A 95 -3.75 1.72 26.22
C ALA A 95 -2.72 1.73 25.06
N ASP A 96 -1.48 1.30 25.32
CA ASP A 96 -0.34 1.41 24.40
C ASP A 96 -0.23 0.26 23.38
N LEU A 97 -1.38 -0.19 22.86
CA LEU A 97 -1.46 -1.28 21.88
C LEU A 97 -0.60 -1.04 20.63
N HIS A 98 -0.42 0.23 20.24
CA HIS A 98 0.38 0.65 19.09
C HIS A 98 1.88 0.41 19.27
N ARG A 99 2.37 0.31 20.50
CA ARG A 99 3.79 0.05 20.83
C ARG A 99 4.17 -1.42 20.70
N LEU A 100 3.17 -2.31 20.67
CA LEU A 100 3.39 -3.74 20.45
C LEU A 100 3.78 -4.02 18.99
N LYS A 101 4.73 -4.93 18.77
CA LYS A 101 5.14 -5.35 17.41
C LYS A 101 3.93 -5.66 16.49
N CYS A 102 3.92 -4.97 15.34
CA CYS A 102 2.79 -4.80 14.41
C CYS A 102 2.22 -6.08 13.78
N ASP A 103 2.95 -7.20 13.87
CA ASP A 103 2.60 -8.47 13.22
C ASP A 103 1.84 -9.44 14.16
N HIS A 104 1.60 -9.03 15.42
CA HIS A 104 1.18 -9.95 16.47
C HIS A 104 -0.10 -9.52 17.22
N VAL A 105 -0.56 -8.28 17.04
CA VAL A 105 -1.85 -7.81 17.57
C VAL A 105 -2.87 -7.71 16.44
N VAL A 106 -3.81 -8.66 16.42
CA VAL A 106 -4.96 -8.61 15.52
C VAL A 106 -6.06 -7.78 16.19
N TYR A 107 -6.05 -6.47 15.92
CA TYR A 107 -7.02 -5.51 16.50
C TYR A 107 -8.47 -5.97 16.37
N GLY A 108 -8.87 -6.56 15.24
CA GLY A 108 -10.23 -7.10 15.07
C GLY A 108 -10.54 -8.33 15.93
N CYS A 109 -9.54 -9.13 16.31
CA CYS A 109 -9.74 -10.21 17.27
C CYS A 109 -9.84 -9.68 18.69
N LEU A 110 -9.01 -8.71 19.05
CA LEU A 110 -9.04 -8.07 20.37
C LEU A 110 -10.35 -7.32 20.58
N ALA A 111 -10.77 -6.48 19.63
CA ALA A 111 -12.03 -5.75 19.68
C ALA A 111 -13.24 -6.67 19.87
N ARG A 112 -13.33 -7.78 19.11
CA ARG A 112 -14.40 -8.78 19.30
C ARG A 112 -14.41 -9.42 20.68
N LYS A 113 -13.27 -9.51 21.36
CA LYS A 113 -13.16 -10.08 22.71
C LYS A 113 -13.53 -9.09 23.80
N VAL A 114 -13.14 -7.83 23.66
CA VAL A 114 -13.28 -6.82 24.73
C VAL A 114 -14.50 -5.92 24.56
N LEU A 115 -14.99 -5.75 23.34
CA LEU A 115 -16.15 -4.91 23.00
C LEU A 115 -17.39 -5.73 22.58
N GLY A 116 -17.29 -7.06 22.62
CA GLY A 116 -18.36 -7.98 22.24
C GLY A 116 -18.27 -8.48 20.80
N HIS A 117 -18.48 -9.78 20.61
CA HIS A 117 -18.28 -10.44 19.33
C HIS A 117 -19.33 -10.02 18.29
N ASP A 118 -20.60 -10.10 18.66
CA ASP A 118 -21.72 -9.95 17.73
C ASP A 118 -21.90 -8.49 17.30
N TYR A 119 -21.76 -7.56 18.24
CA TYR A 119 -21.82 -6.14 17.92
C TYR A 119 -20.66 -5.69 17.02
N MET A 120 -19.44 -6.17 17.28
CA MET A 120 -18.29 -5.89 16.39
C MET A 120 -18.45 -6.49 14.99
N LYS A 121 -19.18 -7.60 14.85
CA LYS A 121 -19.55 -8.13 13.53
C LYS A 121 -20.48 -7.17 12.80
N ILE A 122 -21.52 -6.67 13.45
CA ILE A 122 -22.45 -5.67 12.87
C ILE A 122 -21.70 -4.41 12.44
N VAL A 123 -20.82 -3.87 13.30
CA VAL A 123 -19.97 -2.72 12.96
C VAL A 123 -19.10 -3.02 11.75
N SER A 124 -18.47 -4.19 11.71
CA SER A 124 -17.64 -4.63 10.58
C SER A 124 -18.43 -4.69 9.28
N ASP A 125 -19.60 -5.32 9.29
CA ASP A 125 -20.43 -5.52 8.11
C ASP A 125 -20.93 -4.17 7.56
N ARG A 126 -21.34 -3.25 8.44
CA ARG A 126 -21.76 -1.88 8.06
C ARG A 126 -20.64 -1.09 7.38
N VAL A 127 -19.44 -1.09 7.96
CA VAL A 127 -18.29 -0.38 7.40
C VAL A 127 -17.84 -1.04 6.09
N PHE A 128 -17.82 -2.37 6.05
CA PHE A 128 -17.39 -3.12 4.87
C PHE A 128 -18.32 -2.90 3.68
N ALA A 129 -19.64 -2.83 3.90
CA ALA A 129 -20.61 -2.55 2.85
C ALA A 129 -20.34 -1.21 2.13
N LEU A 130 -20.12 -0.13 2.89
CA LEU A 130 -19.80 1.19 2.33
C LEU A 130 -18.46 1.20 1.59
N LEU A 131 -17.45 0.53 2.14
CA LEU A 131 -16.15 0.41 1.47
C LEU A 131 -16.25 -0.35 0.15
N LEU A 132 -17.10 -1.37 0.09
CA LEU A 132 -17.36 -2.15 -1.12
C LEU A 132 -18.07 -1.30 -2.17
N GLU A 133 -19.11 -0.55 -1.78
CA GLU A 133 -19.82 0.38 -2.66
C GLU A 133 -18.90 1.44 -3.27
N TRP A 134 -17.95 1.97 -2.49
CA TRP A 134 -17.00 2.99 -2.95
C TRP A 134 -15.80 2.41 -3.72
N GLY A 135 -15.81 1.11 -4.04
CA GLY A 135 -14.77 0.48 -4.85
C GLY A 135 -13.44 0.22 -4.12
N TYR A 136 -13.43 0.16 -2.79
CA TYR A 136 -12.25 -0.25 -2.00
C TYR A 136 -11.97 -1.78 -2.06
N LEU A 137 -12.22 -2.39 -3.21
CA LEU A 137 -12.13 -3.83 -3.48
C LEU A 137 -10.70 -4.37 -3.63
N LYS A 138 -9.70 -3.49 -3.66
CA LYS A 138 -8.30 -3.91 -3.84
C LYS A 138 -7.84 -4.78 -2.67
N HIS A 139 -7.30 -5.96 -3.00
CA HIS A 139 -6.85 -6.94 -2.02
C HIS A 139 -5.95 -6.32 -0.94
N GLY A 140 -6.32 -6.51 0.32
CA GLY A 140 -5.62 -5.97 1.50
C GLY A 140 -5.95 -4.53 1.89
N MET A 141 -6.62 -3.74 1.03
CA MET A 141 -6.99 -2.35 1.37
C MET A 141 -8.09 -2.31 2.45
N SER A 142 -9.18 -3.05 2.23
CA SER A 142 -10.28 -3.18 3.20
C SER A 142 -9.78 -3.69 4.56
N ALA A 143 -8.90 -4.69 4.58
CA ALA A 143 -8.30 -5.20 5.81
C ALA A 143 -7.49 -4.12 6.57
N ARG A 144 -6.76 -3.24 5.86
CA ARG A 144 -6.03 -2.13 6.50
C ARG A 144 -6.96 -1.04 7.04
N ILE A 145 -8.08 -0.80 6.38
CA ILE A 145 -9.10 0.13 6.87
C ILE A 145 -9.77 -0.47 8.10
N MET A 146 -10.20 -1.72 8.06
CA MET A 146 -10.79 -2.43 9.20
C MET A 146 -9.84 -2.49 10.40
N ARG A 147 -8.54 -2.70 10.18
CA ARG A 147 -7.54 -2.58 11.25
C ARG A 147 -7.60 -1.21 11.92
N THR A 148 -7.71 -0.14 11.14
CA THR A 148 -7.78 1.25 11.63
C THR A 148 -9.09 1.51 12.38
N VAL A 149 -10.21 0.95 11.91
CA VAL A 149 -11.51 1.01 12.58
C VAL A 149 -11.41 0.41 13.99
N PHE A 150 -10.98 -0.85 14.09
CA PHE A 150 -10.89 -1.54 15.37
C PHE A 150 -9.85 -0.92 16.31
N GLU A 151 -8.72 -0.45 15.79
CA GLU A 151 -7.72 0.28 16.57
C GLU A 151 -8.29 1.57 17.16
N THR A 152 -9.14 2.30 16.42
CA THR A 152 -9.76 3.53 16.92
C THR A 152 -10.83 3.24 17.96
N LEU A 153 -11.66 2.21 17.76
CA LEU A 153 -12.65 1.77 18.75
C LEU A 153 -11.99 1.31 20.06
N LEU A 154 -10.90 0.56 19.95
CA LEU A 154 -10.10 0.15 21.11
C LEU A 154 -9.41 1.34 21.79
N PHE A 155 -9.02 2.37 21.04
CA PHE A 155 -8.44 3.58 21.59
C PHE A 155 -9.44 4.39 22.42
N ILE A 156 -10.68 4.54 21.94
CA ILE A 156 -11.75 5.24 22.68
C ILE A 156 -12.42 4.36 23.74
N ARG A 157 -12.09 3.06 23.77
CA ARG A 157 -12.70 2.04 24.64
C ARG A 157 -14.21 1.93 24.53
N SER A 158 -14.73 2.14 23.31
CA SER A 158 -16.15 2.08 23.06
C SER A 158 -16.43 1.30 21.77
N PRO A 159 -17.49 0.48 21.77
CA PRO A 159 -17.92 -0.22 20.57
C PRO A 159 -18.60 0.70 19.56
N HIS A 160 -19.04 1.90 19.96
CA HIS A 160 -19.96 2.69 19.15
C HIS A 160 -19.23 3.64 18.18
N LEU A 161 -19.65 3.60 16.90
CA LEU A 161 -19.06 4.44 15.87
C LEU A 161 -19.42 5.92 16.04
N ASP A 162 -20.60 6.22 16.57
CA ASP A 162 -21.13 7.58 16.78
C ASP A 162 -20.33 8.42 17.80
N GLN A 163 -19.60 7.77 18.71
CA GLN A 163 -18.70 8.43 19.67
C GLN A 163 -17.34 8.82 19.08
N LEU A 164 -17.09 8.47 17.81
CA LEU A 164 -15.83 8.78 17.15
C LEU A 164 -15.79 10.23 16.66
N THR A 165 -14.69 10.91 16.96
CA THR A 165 -14.43 12.27 16.49
C THR A 165 -13.20 12.27 15.56
N LEU A 166 -13.07 13.34 14.77
CA LEU A 166 -11.88 13.54 13.94
C LEU A 166 -10.59 13.62 14.76
N GLU A 167 -10.66 14.13 16.00
CA GLU A 167 -9.52 14.20 16.91
C GLU A 167 -9.06 12.82 17.39
N HIS A 168 -9.99 11.87 17.60
CA HIS A 168 -9.64 10.48 17.89
C HIS A 168 -8.84 9.85 16.73
N LEU A 169 -9.29 10.08 15.49
CA LEU A 169 -8.60 9.61 14.29
C LEU A 169 -7.20 10.20 14.15
N LYS A 170 -7.05 11.51 14.38
CA LYS A 170 -5.75 12.22 14.34
C LYS A 170 -4.78 11.68 15.40
N LYS A 171 -5.24 11.43 16.62
CA LYS A 171 -4.42 10.84 17.69
C LYS A 171 -3.95 9.43 17.34
N VAL A 172 -4.81 8.59 16.77
CA VAL A 172 -4.45 7.22 16.36
C VAL A 172 -3.45 7.22 15.22
N ILE A 173 -3.58 8.11 14.23
CA ILE A 173 -2.63 8.16 13.12
C ILE A 173 -1.28 8.76 13.51
N ALA A 174 -1.23 9.73 14.42
CA ALA A 174 0.02 10.33 14.90
C ALA A 174 0.96 9.28 15.54
N ARG A 175 0.39 8.17 16.03
CA ARG A 175 1.13 7.02 16.58
C ARG A 175 1.75 6.11 15.52
N LYS A 176 1.37 6.25 14.25
CA LYS A 176 1.85 5.41 13.15
C LYS A 176 2.98 6.10 12.39
N PRO A 177 3.96 5.34 11.87
CA PRO A 177 4.99 5.91 11.00
C PRO A 177 4.36 6.55 9.73
N PRO A 178 4.93 7.66 9.21
CA PRO A 178 4.28 8.54 8.22
C PRO A 178 3.82 7.88 6.91
N ARG A 179 4.36 6.71 6.56
CA ARG A 179 4.09 6.04 5.27
C ARG A 179 2.91 5.05 5.30
N ILE A 180 2.40 4.66 6.47
CA ILE A 180 1.55 3.46 6.61
C ILE A 180 0.07 3.77 6.89
N GLY A 181 -0.28 4.99 7.35
CA GLY A 181 -1.60 5.30 7.92
C GLY A 181 -2.50 6.27 7.14
N SER A 182 -1.97 7.14 6.28
CA SER A 182 -2.72 8.33 5.82
C SER A 182 -3.93 8.03 4.94
N TYR A 183 -3.90 6.96 4.15
CA TYR A 183 -5.03 6.63 3.28
C TYR A 183 -6.17 5.93 4.04
N SER A 184 -5.83 5.01 4.95
CA SER A 184 -6.83 4.24 5.70
C SER A 184 -7.63 5.14 6.64
N ILE A 185 -7.00 6.14 7.26
CA ILE A 185 -7.69 7.07 8.15
C ILE A 185 -8.67 7.97 7.39
N VAL A 186 -8.27 8.41 6.19
CA VAL A 186 -9.14 9.25 5.35
C VAL A 186 -10.34 8.44 4.88
N ALA A 187 -10.11 7.22 4.37
CA ALA A 187 -11.21 6.32 4.00
C ALA A 187 -12.16 6.09 5.16
N PHE A 188 -11.64 5.87 6.38
CA PHE A 188 -12.48 5.71 7.56
C PHE A 188 -13.23 7.00 7.94
N SER A 189 -12.59 8.17 7.88
CA SER A 189 -13.27 9.45 8.14
C SER A 189 -14.40 9.73 7.14
N ARG A 190 -14.25 9.31 5.87
CA ARG A 190 -15.33 9.37 4.88
C ARG A 190 -16.49 8.48 5.25
N VAL A 191 -16.21 7.25 5.71
CA VAL A 191 -17.24 6.34 6.23
C VAL A 191 -18.00 7.00 7.37
N LEU A 192 -17.32 7.58 8.36
CA LEU A 192 -17.96 8.26 9.48
C LEU A 192 -18.78 9.48 9.02
N ALA A 193 -18.29 10.25 8.06
CA ALA A 193 -19.03 11.38 7.49
C ALA A 193 -20.30 10.91 6.76
N SER A 194 -20.22 9.83 5.97
CA SER A 194 -21.39 9.25 5.30
C SER A 194 -22.42 8.68 6.27
N MET A 195 -21.99 8.25 7.46
CA MET A 195 -22.87 7.80 8.54
C MET A 195 -23.45 8.96 9.36
N GLY A 196 -23.07 10.22 9.08
CA GLY A 196 -23.50 11.39 9.83
C GLY A 196 -22.85 11.54 11.21
N THR A 197 -21.81 10.76 11.50
CA THR A 197 -21.09 10.80 12.79
C THR A 197 -20.17 12.00 12.92
N VAL A 198 -19.51 12.38 11.84
CA VAL A 198 -18.62 13.54 11.77
C VAL A 198 -19.12 14.50 10.70
N PRO A 199 -19.01 15.82 10.90
CA PRO A 199 -19.56 16.81 9.97
C PRO A 199 -18.87 16.79 8.61
N GLU A 200 -17.57 16.51 8.58
CA GLU A 200 -16.78 16.46 7.34
C GLU A 200 -15.69 15.39 7.45
N ALA A 201 -15.34 14.79 6.31
CA ALA A 201 -14.26 13.81 6.23
C ALA A 201 -12.88 14.48 6.29
N LEU A 202 -11.87 13.76 6.77
CA LEU A 202 -10.49 14.25 6.69
C LEU A 202 -10.05 14.35 5.23
N GLU A 203 -9.44 15.47 4.88
CA GLU A 203 -8.81 15.64 3.58
C GLU A 203 -7.48 14.87 3.51
N ILE A 204 -7.21 14.30 2.33
CA ILE A 204 -5.90 13.71 2.05
C ILE A 204 -4.89 14.85 1.88
N HIS A 205 -4.29 15.29 2.98
CA HIS A 205 -3.11 16.14 2.93
C HIS A 205 -1.92 15.29 2.50
N ARG A 206 -1.78 15.04 1.19
CA ARG A 206 -0.49 14.67 0.62
C ARG A 206 0.34 15.93 0.69
N SER A 207 1.11 16.10 1.77
CA SER A 207 2.30 16.92 1.68
C SER A 207 3.12 16.27 0.57
N VAL A 208 3.04 16.83 -0.64
CA VAL A 208 4.00 16.60 -1.70
C VAL A 208 4.97 17.75 -1.55
N PRO A 209 5.89 17.74 -0.57
CA PRO A 209 7.13 18.43 -0.86
C PRO A 209 7.61 17.75 -2.15
N ASP A 210 8.01 18.54 -3.14
CA ASP A 210 8.63 17.97 -4.33
C ASP A 210 9.84 17.20 -3.83
N LYS A 211 9.68 15.90 -3.61
CA LYS A 211 10.72 15.06 -3.00
C LYS A 211 11.98 15.15 -3.85
N LYS A 212 11.83 15.46 -5.14
CA LYS A 212 12.88 15.65 -6.14
C LYS A 212 13.67 16.94 -5.97
N SER A 213 13.18 17.90 -5.18
CA SER A 213 13.87 19.12 -4.76
C SER A 213 14.56 18.96 -3.41
N SER A 214 14.48 17.78 -2.78
CA SER A 214 15.23 17.51 -1.55
C SER A 214 16.72 17.51 -1.84
N ALA A 215 17.48 18.35 -1.13
CA ALA A 215 18.94 18.38 -1.19
C ALA A 215 19.58 17.00 -0.89
N ALA A 216 18.89 16.15 -0.13
CA ALA A 216 19.35 14.79 0.15
C ALA A 216 19.41 13.91 -1.11
N LEU A 217 18.58 14.16 -2.12
CA LEU A 217 18.58 13.36 -3.35
C LEU A 217 19.69 13.72 -4.32
N THR A 218 20.25 14.93 -4.22
CA THR A 218 21.39 15.38 -5.04
C THR A 218 22.71 15.25 -4.28
N LEU A 219 22.70 14.70 -3.06
CA LEU A 219 23.92 14.42 -2.31
C LEU A 219 24.77 13.40 -3.09
N GLY A 220 26.03 13.77 -3.33
CA GLY A 220 26.99 12.98 -4.09
C GLY A 220 26.78 13.00 -5.61
N VAL A 221 25.99 13.95 -6.13
CA VAL A 221 25.76 14.15 -7.57
C VAL A 221 26.28 15.53 -7.99
N PRO A 222 27.13 15.66 -9.04
CA PRO A 222 27.55 16.92 -9.59
C PRO A 222 26.35 17.83 -9.95
N PRO A 223 26.44 19.15 -9.68
CA PRO A 223 25.34 20.08 -9.91
C PRO A 223 24.83 20.08 -11.36
N GLU A 224 25.73 19.93 -12.33
CA GLU A 224 25.37 19.95 -13.75
C GLU A 224 24.60 18.70 -14.18
N TRP A 225 25.01 17.52 -13.69
CA TRP A 225 24.25 16.29 -13.89
C TRP A 225 22.85 16.36 -13.28
N ALA A 226 22.75 16.83 -12.04
CA ALA A 226 21.47 16.99 -11.36
C ALA A 226 20.53 17.96 -12.10
N ARG A 227 21.09 19.09 -12.60
CA ARG A 227 20.37 20.08 -13.41
C ARG A 227 19.82 19.46 -14.69
N LEU A 228 20.63 18.73 -15.45
CA LEU A 228 20.22 18.10 -16.71
C LEU A 228 19.22 16.95 -16.50
N CYS A 229 19.37 16.17 -15.43
CA CYS A 229 18.36 15.19 -15.03
C CYS A 229 17.01 15.83 -14.72
N ARG A 230 17.01 16.97 -14.03
CA ARG A 230 15.78 17.71 -13.71
C ARG A 230 15.16 18.31 -14.96
N LEU A 231 15.97 18.94 -15.81
CA LEU A 231 15.53 19.52 -17.07
C LEU A 231 14.90 18.46 -17.99
N TRP A 232 15.51 17.28 -18.09
CA TRP A 232 14.94 16.15 -18.83
C TRP A 232 13.64 15.64 -18.20
N PHE A 233 13.58 15.55 -16.86
CA PHE A 233 12.35 15.19 -16.16
C PHE A 233 11.21 16.16 -16.48
N ASP A 234 11.47 17.46 -16.53
CA ASP A 234 10.44 18.48 -16.75
C ASP A 234 10.03 18.57 -18.24
N ARG A 235 10.99 18.49 -19.17
CA ARG A 235 10.77 18.66 -20.63
C ARG A 235 10.28 17.40 -21.35
N SER A 236 10.58 16.20 -20.84
CA SER A 236 10.21 14.96 -21.53
C SER A 236 8.70 14.68 -21.50
N THR A 237 8.18 14.13 -22.60
CA THR A 237 6.73 13.87 -22.80
C THR A 237 6.26 12.50 -22.30
N TYR A 238 7.14 11.72 -21.67
CA TYR A 238 6.80 10.40 -21.13
C TYR A 238 5.82 10.47 -19.95
N ALA A 239 5.13 9.37 -19.69
CA ALA A 239 4.26 9.21 -18.53
C ALA A 239 5.01 9.60 -17.23
N ARG A 240 4.34 10.32 -16.33
CA ARG A 240 4.94 10.84 -15.08
C ARG A 240 5.57 9.74 -14.21
N SER A 241 4.98 8.55 -14.20
CA SER A 241 5.50 7.37 -13.51
C SER A 241 6.86 6.93 -14.08
N SER A 242 6.96 6.82 -15.40
CA SER A 242 8.20 6.47 -16.11
C SER A 242 9.28 7.52 -15.89
N ARG A 243 8.97 8.80 -16.10
CA ARG A 243 9.91 9.91 -15.84
C ARG A 243 10.44 9.89 -14.41
N THR A 244 9.59 9.57 -13.45
CA THR A 244 9.99 9.49 -12.03
C THR A 244 10.96 8.35 -11.79
N GLN A 245 10.73 7.16 -12.38
CA GLN A 245 11.66 6.04 -12.26
C GLN A 245 13.00 6.34 -12.94
N SER A 246 12.96 6.95 -14.14
CA SER A 246 14.15 7.36 -14.89
C SER A 246 14.97 8.39 -14.12
N PHE A 247 14.35 9.42 -13.53
CA PHE A 247 15.05 10.44 -12.74
C PHE A 247 15.89 9.84 -11.61
N TYR A 248 15.30 8.98 -10.78
CA TYR A 248 16.05 8.32 -9.70
C TYR A 248 17.16 7.42 -10.22
N PHE A 249 16.92 6.72 -11.33
CA PHE A 249 17.95 5.89 -11.94
C PHE A 249 19.13 6.71 -12.48
N LEU A 250 18.87 7.84 -13.15
CA LEU A 250 19.90 8.72 -13.67
C LEU A 250 20.78 9.33 -12.56
N LEU A 251 20.19 9.67 -11.41
CA LEU A 251 20.97 10.11 -10.24
C LEU A 251 21.85 8.98 -9.69
N ASN A 252 21.41 7.73 -9.76
CA ASN A 252 22.23 6.59 -9.32
C ASN A 252 23.36 6.29 -10.30
N VAL A 253 23.17 6.54 -11.61
CA VAL A 253 24.23 6.40 -12.62
C VAL A 253 25.37 7.36 -12.34
N ASP A 254 25.05 8.60 -11.99
CA ASP A 254 26.08 9.57 -11.68
C ASP A 254 26.81 9.28 -10.36
N ARG A 255 26.10 8.80 -9.33
CA ARG A 255 26.79 8.30 -8.13
C ARG A 255 27.73 7.15 -8.42
N TRP A 256 27.39 6.27 -9.36
CA TRP A 256 28.33 5.26 -9.85
C TRP A 256 29.54 5.90 -10.53
N LEU A 257 29.30 6.90 -11.38
CA LEU A 257 30.35 7.62 -12.08
C LEU A 257 31.32 8.31 -11.10
N GLY A 258 30.82 8.95 -10.05
CA GLY A 258 31.64 9.55 -9.00
C GLY A 258 32.52 8.56 -8.23
N HIS A 259 32.23 7.25 -8.29
CA HIS A 259 33.10 6.20 -7.75
C HIS A 259 34.16 5.71 -8.75
N VAL A 260 33.84 5.71 -10.05
CA VAL A 260 34.72 5.19 -11.11
C VAL A 260 35.68 6.26 -11.61
N ASP A 261 35.14 7.43 -11.95
CA ASP A 261 35.89 8.57 -12.46
C ASP A 261 35.30 9.90 -11.94
N PRO A 262 35.84 10.43 -10.82
CA PRO A 262 35.38 11.69 -10.25
C PRO A 262 35.62 12.91 -11.15
N THR A 263 36.39 12.78 -12.24
CA THR A 263 36.71 13.90 -13.14
C THR A 263 35.57 14.21 -14.11
N VAL A 264 34.64 13.27 -14.31
CA VAL A 264 33.50 13.41 -15.21
C VAL A 264 32.34 14.06 -14.45
N LEU A 265 32.17 15.38 -14.63
CA LEU A 265 31.20 16.18 -13.86
C LEU A 265 29.90 16.47 -14.62
N SER A 266 29.86 16.20 -15.93
CA SER A 266 28.71 16.48 -16.78
C SER A 266 28.43 15.32 -17.74
N PRO A 267 27.14 15.09 -18.13
CA PRO A 267 26.82 14.21 -19.25
C PRO A 267 27.53 14.59 -20.56
N GLY A 268 28.00 15.83 -20.70
CA GLY A 268 28.74 16.29 -21.87
C GLY A 268 30.18 15.77 -21.99
N ASP A 269 30.74 15.26 -20.90
CA ASP A 269 32.10 14.71 -20.84
C ASP A 269 32.14 13.22 -21.21
N TRP A 270 30.98 12.63 -21.49
CA TRP A 270 30.85 11.19 -21.75
C TRP A 270 31.54 10.77 -23.04
N THR A 271 32.28 9.67 -22.92
CA THR A 271 32.98 9.02 -24.03
C THR A 271 32.30 7.69 -24.38
N ARG A 272 32.70 7.14 -25.52
CA ARG A 272 32.29 5.78 -25.94
C ARG A 272 32.64 4.72 -24.89
N ASP A 273 33.82 4.83 -24.28
CA ASP A 273 34.36 3.81 -23.39
C ASP A 273 33.59 3.80 -22.06
N LEU A 274 33.28 4.98 -21.52
CA LEU A 274 32.40 5.14 -20.35
C LEU A 274 31.00 4.59 -20.62
N ALA A 275 30.47 4.80 -21.82
CA ALA A 275 29.17 4.23 -22.20
C ALA A 275 29.20 2.69 -22.22
N ALA A 276 30.28 2.09 -22.73
CA ALA A 276 30.43 0.63 -22.74
C ALA A 276 30.58 0.06 -21.32
N GLU A 277 31.36 0.73 -20.46
CA GLU A 277 31.53 0.36 -19.06
C GLU A 277 30.21 0.44 -18.30
N LEU A 278 29.46 1.53 -18.46
CA LEU A 278 28.14 1.67 -17.85
C LEU A 278 27.20 0.51 -18.24
N ILE A 279 27.20 0.07 -19.50
CA ILE A 279 26.37 -1.06 -19.93
C ILE A 279 26.75 -2.35 -19.20
N SER A 280 28.05 -2.59 -18.98
CA SER A 280 28.52 -3.72 -18.18
C SER A 280 27.97 -3.67 -16.75
N VAL A 281 28.03 -2.49 -16.13
CA VAL A 281 27.53 -2.27 -14.76
C VAL A 281 26.01 -2.38 -14.68
N VAL A 282 25.26 -1.82 -15.64
CA VAL A 282 23.79 -1.97 -15.75
C VAL A 282 23.39 -3.43 -15.90
N CYS A 283 24.18 -4.24 -16.60
CA CYS A 283 23.94 -5.67 -16.70
C CYS A 283 24.09 -6.40 -15.36
N GLN A 284 24.87 -5.87 -14.41
CA GLN A 284 25.10 -6.47 -13.09
C GLN A 284 24.41 -5.71 -11.95
N TRP A 285 23.55 -4.75 -12.27
CA TRP A 285 22.97 -3.84 -11.29
C TRP A 285 22.07 -4.56 -10.27
N HIS A 286 22.33 -4.36 -8.96
CA HIS A 286 21.51 -4.89 -7.88
C HIS A 286 20.55 -3.84 -7.32
N GLY A 287 19.47 -4.31 -6.69
CA GLY A 287 18.57 -3.43 -5.97
C GLY A 287 19.31 -2.68 -4.85
N GLY A 288 19.24 -1.35 -4.87
CA GLY A 288 19.81 -0.49 -3.83
C GLY A 288 21.22 0.01 -4.12
N ASP A 289 21.87 -0.45 -5.19
CA ASP A 289 23.19 0.06 -5.58
C ASP A 289 23.08 1.54 -5.99
N TRP A 290 23.99 2.36 -5.48
CA TRP A 290 24.11 3.80 -5.72
C TRP A 290 22.83 4.61 -5.46
N GLY A 291 21.94 4.12 -4.58
CA GLY A 291 20.75 4.85 -4.14
C GLY A 291 21.04 5.89 -3.05
N SER A 292 20.17 6.90 -2.93
CA SER A 292 20.21 7.90 -1.83
C SER A 292 20.10 7.24 -0.44
N ILE A 293 20.63 7.92 0.59
CA ILE A 293 20.67 7.51 2.02
C ILE A 293 19.29 7.57 2.68
N ASP A 294 18.26 7.00 2.04
CA ASP A 294 16.94 6.91 2.63
C ASP A 294 16.35 5.53 2.34
N PRO A 295 16.60 4.54 3.22
CA PRO A 295 16.19 3.16 2.96
C PRO A 295 14.68 3.06 3.14
N VAL A 296 13.93 3.17 2.05
CA VAL A 296 12.69 2.38 1.93
C VAL A 296 13.13 0.91 1.96
N HIS A 297 12.46 0.05 2.73
CA HIS A 297 12.65 -1.39 2.69
C HIS A 297 12.58 -1.94 1.26
N LEU A 298 13.70 -1.95 0.56
CA LEU A 298 13.81 -2.48 -0.77
C LEU A 298 13.93 -4.00 -0.61
N ARG A 299 12.82 -4.72 -0.76
CA ARG A 299 12.77 -6.18 -0.62
C ARG A 299 13.78 -6.91 -1.53
N SER A 300 14.22 -6.25 -2.59
CA SER A 300 15.21 -6.72 -3.55
C SER A 300 16.62 -6.16 -3.32
N ARG A 301 16.94 -5.62 -2.13
CA ARG A 301 18.27 -5.08 -1.86
C ARG A 301 19.33 -6.16 -2.04
N GLY A 302 20.40 -5.86 -2.77
CA GLY A 302 21.49 -6.81 -3.07
C GLY A 302 21.11 -7.94 -4.04
N LYS A 303 19.89 -7.96 -4.59
CA LYS A 303 19.50 -8.91 -5.65
C LYS A 303 19.67 -8.28 -7.02
N ILE A 304 20.21 -9.04 -7.97
CA ILE A 304 20.31 -8.63 -9.38
C ILE A 304 18.91 -8.29 -9.89
N LEU A 305 18.80 -7.18 -10.59
CA LEU A 305 17.53 -6.73 -11.16
C LEU A 305 17.03 -7.67 -12.27
N ALA A 306 15.71 -7.76 -12.43
CA ALA A 306 15.09 -8.53 -13.49
C ALA A 306 15.66 -8.12 -14.87
N PRO A 307 15.86 -9.08 -15.80
CA PRO A 307 16.39 -8.79 -17.14
C PRO A 307 15.64 -7.65 -17.86
N SER A 308 14.32 -7.62 -17.78
CA SER A 308 13.47 -6.57 -18.36
C SER A 308 13.72 -5.19 -17.74
N THR A 309 13.94 -5.12 -16.42
CA THR A 309 14.27 -3.88 -15.71
C THR A 309 15.64 -3.34 -16.15
N ARG A 310 16.64 -4.21 -16.32
CA ARG A 310 17.96 -3.82 -16.81
C ARG A 310 17.90 -3.29 -18.25
N ALA A 311 17.14 -3.95 -19.13
CA ALA A 311 16.93 -3.44 -20.49
C ALA A 311 16.16 -2.11 -20.53
N SER A 312 15.15 -1.92 -19.68
CA SER A 312 14.44 -0.64 -19.55
C SER A 312 15.35 0.50 -19.09
N ARG A 313 16.30 0.20 -18.19
CA ARG A 313 17.34 1.14 -17.75
C ARG A 313 18.32 1.49 -18.87
N THR A 314 18.81 0.50 -19.61
CA THR A 314 19.62 0.72 -20.82
C THR A 314 18.87 1.59 -21.84
N PHE A 315 17.58 1.34 -22.05
CA PHE A 315 16.75 2.17 -22.93
C PHE A 315 16.62 3.60 -22.41
N THR A 316 16.38 3.79 -21.11
CA THR A 316 16.32 5.13 -20.48
C THR A 316 17.58 5.93 -20.74
N LEU A 317 18.77 5.32 -20.65
CA LEU A 317 20.04 6.00 -20.90
C LEU A 317 20.17 6.46 -22.35
N ARG A 318 19.81 5.61 -23.31
CA ARG A 318 19.82 5.99 -24.74
C ARG A 318 18.99 7.24 -24.98
N ILE A 319 17.76 7.21 -24.47
CA ILE A 319 16.80 8.28 -24.66
C ILE A 319 17.29 9.55 -23.97
N PHE A 320 17.78 9.45 -22.74
CA PHE A 320 18.31 10.59 -22.00
C PHE A 320 19.44 11.28 -22.76
N PHE A 321 20.49 10.56 -23.16
CA PHE A 321 21.61 11.15 -23.89
C PHE A 321 21.22 11.66 -25.28
N ARG A 322 20.34 10.94 -26.00
CA ARG A 322 19.80 11.41 -27.28
C ARG A 322 19.05 12.72 -27.12
N ASP A 323 18.13 12.80 -26.15
CA ASP A 323 17.32 13.99 -25.92
C ASP A 323 18.20 15.18 -25.52
N LEU A 324 19.23 14.96 -24.68
CA LEU A 324 20.19 16.02 -24.34
C LEU A 324 20.99 16.51 -25.56
N GLN A 325 21.36 15.62 -26.49
CA GLN A 325 22.06 15.96 -27.74
C GLN A 325 21.15 16.63 -28.77
N GLU A 326 19.87 16.25 -28.84
CA GLU A 326 18.87 16.85 -29.73
C GLU A 326 18.41 18.23 -29.23
N TRP A 327 18.46 18.46 -27.92
CA TRP A 327 18.21 19.76 -27.32
C TRP A 327 19.45 20.66 -27.27
N ASP A 328 20.56 20.23 -27.87
CA ASP A 328 21.86 20.91 -27.91
C ASP A 328 22.38 21.31 -26.51
N LEU A 329 22.06 20.50 -25.49
CA LEU A 329 22.50 20.70 -24.11
C LEU A 329 23.86 20.07 -23.83
N ILE A 330 24.27 19.11 -24.64
CA ILE A 330 25.57 18.44 -24.55
C ILE A 330 26.18 18.23 -25.95
N PRO A 331 27.52 18.19 -26.07
CA PRO A 331 28.17 17.90 -27.34
C PRO A 331 27.90 16.47 -27.82
N ARG A 332 27.85 16.28 -29.14
CA ARG A 332 27.67 14.96 -29.79
C ARG A 332 28.98 14.17 -29.88
N ARG A 333 29.57 13.84 -28.73
CA ARG A 333 30.86 13.09 -28.64
C ARG A 333 30.73 11.61 -28.99
N PHE A 334 29.56 11.03 -28.77
CA PHE A 334 29.25 9.63 -29.10
C PHE A 334 27.78 9.49 -29.51
N ASP A 335 27.46 8.45 -30.27
CA ASP A 335 26.08 8.09 -30.64
C ASP A 335 25.45 7.20 -29.55
N PRO A 336 24.47 7.70 -28.76
CA PRO A 336 23.83 6.94 -27.69
C PRO A 336 23.08 5.71 -28.18
N MET A 337 22.49 5.78 -29.39
CA MET A 337 21.73 4.67 -29.97
C MET A 337 22.63 3.52 -30.41
N ARG A 338 23.90 3.80 -30.73
CA ARG A 338 24.90 2.78 -31.07
C ARG A 338 25.63 2.23 -29.84
N HIS A 339 26.04 3.11 -28.92
CA HIS A 339 26.94 2.72 -27.83
C HIS A 339 26.22 2.22 -26.58
N LEU A 340 24.97 2.64 -26.35
CA LEU A 340 24.17 2.12 -25.24
C LEU A 340 23.29 0.93 -25.68
N ASN A 341 23.83 0.09 -26.58
CA ASN A 341 23.54 -1.34 -26.80
C ASN A 341 22.85 -2.13 -25.67
N ILE A 342 21.73 -2.83 -25.88
CA ILE A 342 21.31 -3.92 -24.98
C ILE A 342 22.17 -5.10 -25.41
N PRO A 343 23.04 -5.62 -24.54
CA PRO A 343 23.91 -6.72 -24.92
C PRO A 343 23.08 -7.96 -25.30
N LYS A 344 23.59 -8.75 -26.27
CA LYS A 344 22.93 -9.99 -26.70
C LYS A 344 22.68 -10.95 -25.54
N SER A 345 23.59 -10.99 -24.56
CA SER A 345 23.45 -11.76 -23.32
C SER A 345 22.24 -11.33 -22.48
N LEU A 346 21.99 -10.03 -22.35
CA LEU A 346 20.82 -9.51 -21.64
C LEU A 346 19.53 -9.71 -22.45
N ALA A 347 19.58 -9.51 -23.76
CA ALA A 347 18.44 -9.75 -24.65
C ALA A 347 17.98 -11.22 -24.62
N ALA A 348 18.91 -12.17 -24.58
CA ALA A 348 18.62 -13.59 -24.45
C ALA A 348 17.85 -13.94 -23.17
N LEU A 349 18.15 -13.27 -22.06
CA LEU A 349 17.49 -13.49 -20.76
C LEU A 349 16.04 -12.97 -20.70
N ILE A 350 15.65 -12.02 -21.55
CA ILE A 350 14.29 -11.48 -21.57
C ILE A 350 13.34 -12.46 -22.25
N GLY A 351 13.85 -13.26 -23.19
CA GLY A 351 13.09 -14.23 -23.97
C GLY A 351 12.01 -13.57 -24.83
N ARG A 352 11.70 -14.18 -25.98
CA ARG A 352 10.40 -13.94 -26.62
C ARG A 352 9.42 -14.79 -25.83
N ASN A 353 8.74 -14.21 -24.85
CA ASN A 353 7.62 -14.86 -24.18
C ASN A 353 6.31 -14.28 -24.77
N PRO A 354 5.94 -14.65 -26.02
CA PRO A 354 4.63 -14.28 -26.52
C PRO A 354 3.62 -14.84 -25.53
N ARG A 355 2.66 -14.02 -25.09
CA ARG A 355 1.53 -14.55 -24.34
C ARG A 355 0.83 -15.55 -25.25
N VAL A 356 1.04 -16.84 -25.03
CA VAL A 356 0.23 -17.88 -25.65
C VAL A 356 -1.17 -17.63 -25.15
N ILE A 357 -2.01 -17.05 -26.01
CA ILE A 357 -3.45 -17.03 -25.77
C ILE A 357 -3.86 -18.49 -25.96
N ALA A 358 -4.16 -19.17 -24.87
CA ALA A 358 -4.67 -20.53 -24.94
C ALA A 358 -5.96 -20.53 -25.79
N ASP A 359 -6.18 -21.58 -26.58
CA ASP A 359 -7.27 -21.65 -27.56
C ASP A 359 -8.66 -21.51 -26.91
N ASP A 360 -8.78 -21.81 -25.62
CA ASP A 360 -9.97 -21.63 -24.80
C ASP A 360 -10.34 -20.15 -24.54
N LEU A 361 -9.33 -19.27 -24.41
CA LEU A 361 -9.51 -17.81 -24.36
C LEU A 361 -9.80 -17.21 -25.74
N TRP A 362 -9.26 -17.82 -26.80
CA TRP A 362 -9.63 -17.48 -28.19
C TRP A 362 -11.07 -17.90 -28.53
N GLY A 363 -11.55 -19.03 -28.01
CA GLY A 363 -12.92 -19.50 -28.19
C GLY A 363 -13.96 -18.58 -27.53
N GLN A 364 -13.68 -18.07 -26.33
CA GLN A 364 -14.58 -17.13 -25.63
C GLN A 364 -14.69 -15.76 -26.33
N SER A 365 -13.58 -15.27 -26.89
CA SER A 365 -13.60 -14.03 -27.67
C SER A 365 -14.32 -14.18 -29.01
N ARG A 366 -14.52 -15.40 -29.53
CA ARG A 366 -15.33 -15.65 -30.74
C ARG A 366 -16.83 -15.81 -30.45
N LEU A 367 -17.22 -16.24 -29.25
CA LEU A 367 -18.63 -16.30 -28.82
C LEU A 367 -19.23 -14.93 -28.43
N GLY A 368 -18.38 -13.93 -28.15
CA GLY A 368 -18.80 -12.57 -27.80
C GLY A 368 -18.92 -11.59 -28.98
N TRP A 369 -18.55 -12.01 -30.19
CA TRP A 369 -18.80 -11.22 -31.41
C TRP A 369 -20.07 -11.72 -32.09
N PRO A 370 -21.04 -10.85 -32.43
CA PRO A 370 -22.16 -11.27 -33.25
C PRO A 370 -21.60 -11.70 -34.62
N GLN A 371 -21.73 -12.99 -34.94
CA GLN A 371 -21.51 -13.47 -36.31
C GLN A 371 -22.46 -12.72 -37.24
N PRO A 372 -22.01 -12.24 -38.42
CA PRO A 372 -22.92 -11.67 -39.40
C PRO A 372 -23.83 -12.79 -39.90
N ARG A 373 -25.14 -12.69 -39.61
CA ARG A 373 -26.15 -13.58 -40.17
C ARG A 373 -26.10 -13.49 -41.70
N SER A 374 -25.62 -14.53 -42.36
CA SER A 374 -25.74 -14.67 -43.81
C SER A 374 -27.14 -15.17 -44.17
N ARG A 375 -27.86 -14.30 -44.88
CA ARG A 375 -28.88 -14.53 -45.93
C ARG A 375 -29.89 -15.67 -45.73
N ARG A 376 -31.15 -15.29 -45.51
CA ARG A 376 -32.26 -15.62 -46.44
C ARG A 376 -33.34 -14.53 -46.41
N SER A 377 -33.92 -14.31 -47.59
CA SER A 377 -35.03 -13.44 -47.99
C SER A 377 -34.85 -11.92 -47.82
N SER A 378 -34.49 -11.27 -48.92
CA SER A 378 -34.60 -9.84 -49.18
C SER A 378 -36.07 -9.36 -49.14
N PRO A 379 -36.34 -8.21 -48.53
CA PRO A 379 -37.32 -7.27 -49.07
C PRO A 379 -36.59 -6.05 -49.65
N SER A 380 -37.06 -5.66 -50.83
CA SER A 380 -36.59 -4.57 -51.70
C SER A 380 -36.35 -3.23 -51.00
N TRP A 381 -35.19 -2.63 -51.24
CA TRP A 381 -34.97 -1.19 -51.06
C TRP A 381 -35.46 -0.44 -52.31
N PRO A 382 -36.20 0.67 -52.19
CA PRO A 382 -36.44 1.58 -53.31
C PRO A 382 -35.15 2.36 -53.60
N GLY A 383 -34.67 2.25 -54.84
CA GLY A 383 -33.49 2.98 -55.31
C GLY A 383 -33.75 4.47 -55.53
N PRO A 384 -32.69 5.31 -55.55
CA PRO A 384 -32.81 6.70 -55.97
C PRO A 384 -32.72 6.77 -57.50
N SER A 385 -33.82 7.18 -58.14
CA SER A 385 -33.84 7.55 -59.55
C SER A 385 -33.00 8.80 -59.78
N ARG A 386 -32.08 8.75 -60.74
CA ARG A 386 -31.61 9.93 -61.47
C ARG A 386 -32.21 9.85 -62.87
N GLU A 387 -32.90 10.90 -63.30
CA GLU A 387 -32.55 11.61 -64.54
C GLU A 387 -33.36 12.92 -64.70
N LEU A 388 -32.59 14.01 -64.69
CA LEU A 388 -32.66 15.23 -65.51
C LEU A 388 -34.02 15.70 -66.08
N SER A 389 -34.41 16.92 -65.69
CA SER A 389 -34.74 17.96 -66.68
C SER A 389 -34.54 19.37 -66.16
N THR A 390 -34.21 20.20 -67.12
CA THR A 390 -33.67 21.57 -67.09
C THR A 390 -34.74 22.63 -66.78
N GLN A 391 -34.25 23.79 -66.32
CA GLN A 391 -34.74 25.16 -66.60
C GLN A 391 -35.67 25.90 -65.59
N GLN A 392 -35.27 27.18 -65.43
CA GLN A 392 -35.96 28.37 -64.90
C GLN A 392 -35.90 28.60 -63.36
N LEU A 393 -34.99 29.45 -62.88
CA LEU A 393 -34.97 30.92 -62.85
C LEU A 393 -35.92 31.56 -61.80
N SER A 394 -35.26 32.21 -60.85
CA SER A 394 -35.55 33.56 -60.33
C SER A 394 -36.40 33.75 -59.06
N HIS A 395 -35.98 34.80 -58.34
CA HIS A 395 -36.59 35.52 -57.20
C HIS A 395 -36.31 34.97 -55.77
N ARG A 396 -35.41 35.60 -55.01
CA ARG A 396 -35.56 36.86 -54.21
C ARG A 396 -36.27 36.58 -52.87
N VAL A 397 -35.61 36.72 -51.70
CA VAL A 397 -35.30 37.95 -50.92
C VAL A 397 -36.16 38.00 -49.65
N VAL A 398 -35.47 38.03 -48.50
CA VAL A 398 -35.74 38.87 -47.31
C VAL A 398 -36.89 38.53 -46.34
N GLN A 399 -36.65 38.98 -45.10
CA GLN A 399 -37.50 39.16 -43.92
C GLN A 399 -37.68 37.92 -43.03
N GLY A 400 -37.32 37.93 -41.75
CA GLY A 400 -37.08 39.04 -40.82
C GLY A 400 -38.31 39.27 -39.94
N ALA A 401 -38.08 39.09 -38.64
CA ALA A 401 -38.83 39.63 -37.50
C ALA A 401 -40.30 39.20 -37.31
N ARG A 402 -40.55 38.63 -36.13
CA ARG A 402 -41.53 39.03 -35.10
C ARG A 402 -41.97 37.78 -34.35
N ASP A 403 -41.49 37.67 -33.12
CA ASP A 403 -42.11 38.23 -31.92
C ASP A 403 -43.27 37.36 -31.45
N ASP A 404 -43.06 36.91 -30.22
CA ASP A 404 -44.01 36.95 -29.12
C ASP A 404 -44.94 35.79 -28.82
N LEU A 405 -44.88 35.50 -27.51
CA LEU A 405 -45.98 35.19 -26.60
C LEU A 405 -46.54 33.76 -26.61
N ALA A 406 -46.15 33.03 -25.56
CA ALA A 406 -46.97 32.85 -24.35
C ALA A 406 -47.07 31.40 -23.89
N LEU A 407 -46.64 31.20 -22.63
CA LEU A 407 -47.33 30.43 -21.59
C LEU A 407 -47.84 29.02 -21.98
N ARG A 408 -47.03 27.99 -21.68
CA ARG A 408 -47.23 27.04 -20.57
C ARG A 408 -46.20 25.93 -20.58
#